data_AF-A0A2U3DTT0-F1
#
_entry.id   AF-A0A2U3DTT0-F1
#
_cell.length_a   1.000
_cell.length_b   1.000
_cell.length_c   1.000
_cell.angle_alpha   90.00
_cell.angle_beta   90.00
_cell.angle_gamma   90.00
#
_symmetry.space_group_name_H-M   'P 1'
#
loop_
_entity.id
_entity.type
_entity.pdbx_description
1 polymer ?
#
loop_
_entity_poly.entity_id
_entity_poly.type
_entity_poly.pdbx_seq_one_letter_code
_entity_poly.pdbx_strand_id
1 'polypeptide(L)'
;MKASLRATALAGLVHIQLLAVSTLVSPALAKDECQPYSWGDPTHGFALKMANKAAADDGDGAPPKAGEVNCRQQSTSPSSVNYYTCTEMADEHDISVETFFVINPKLKKDCSDIQPNTKYCVNGFIEPLRAYDGKCGPPNNNATCLGTQKQCCNSQTFTCGDNYEVDCAPGICWEGVCPGDKTWSTDGTCGAQHGNRQCAGKWGDCCSLGGKCGTGAEFCGKDNCQSGNCTKPDPGTGGGRPPWLTGNSTDGTCGGPKAYTCKVIYGNCCNKNGRCGSLPQDCGDGCQPLFGKCGTQSK
;
A
#
# COMPACT_ATOMS: atom_id res chain seq x y z
N MET A 1 7.16 85.15 -9.09
CA MET A 1 8.60 85.18 -9.46
C MET A 1 8.98 83.81 -10.01
N LYS A 2 9.55 83.76 -11.23
CA LYS A 2 10.27 82.66 -11.91
C LYS A 2 9.51 81.32 -12.05
N ALA A 3 8.88 81.01 -13.20
CA ALA A 3 9.44 80.53 -14.48
C ALA A 3 10.09 79.13 -14.40
N SER A 4 9.61 78.16 -15.21
CA SER A 4 10.38 77.48 -16.29
C SER A 4 10.71 76.01 -15.92
N LEU A 5 10.62 74.93 -16.72
CA LEU A 5 10.45 74.72 -18.17
C LEU A 5 10.17 73.21 -18.48
N ARG A 6 9.38 72.94 -19.55
CA ARG A 6 9.44 71.84 -20.58
C ARG A 6 9.26 70.36 -20.19
N ALA A 7 8.26 69.63 -20.74
CA ALA A 7 8.13 69.07 -22.12
C ALA A 7 9.13 67.92 -22.36
N THR A 8 8.78 66.72 -22.80
CA THR A 8 8.07 66.34 -24.04
C THR A 8 7.63 64.87 -23.99
N ALA A 9 6.50 64.57 -24.65
CA ALA A 9 6.11 63.23 -25.09
C ALA A 9 7.00 62.71 -26.22
N LEU A 10 7.08 61.39 -26.43
CA LEU A 10 6.90 60.74 -27.73
C LEU A 10 6.97 59.21 -27.62
N ALA A 11 6.02 58.56 -28.29
CA ALA A 11 5.93 57.14 -28.54
C ALA A 11 7.07 56.63 -29.43
N GLY A 12 7.44 55.36 -29.27
CA GLY A 12 8.40 54.66 -30.12
C GLY A 12 8.35 53.15 -29.90
N LEU A 13 7.41 52.49 -30.59
CA LEU A 13 7.47 51.06 -30.90
C LEU A 13 8.71 50.79 -31.76
N VAL A 14 9.63 49.94 -31.29
CA VAL A 14 10.35 48.88 -32.05
C VAL A 14 11.13 48.09 -31.00
N HIS A 15 10.79 46.83 -30.75
CA HIS A 15 11.77 45.84 -30.30
C HIS A 15 11.40 44.44 -30.83
N ILE A 16 11.96 44.16 -32.00
CA ILE A 16 12.65 42.92 -32.40
C ILE A 16 12.03 41.62 -31.87
N GLN A 17 11.40 40.89 -32.80
CA GLN A 17 11.10 39.48 -32.63
C GLN A 17 12.40 38.69 -32.37
N LEU A 18 12.59 38.24 -31.13
CA LEU A 18 13.45 37.11 -30.84
C LEU A 18 12.60 35.84 -30.95
N LEU A 19 12.79 35.12 -32.06
CA LEU A 19 12.43 33.72 -32.20
C LEU A 19 13.08 32.94 -31.05
N ALA A 20 12.33 32.68 -29.98
CA ALA A 20 12.71 31.69 -29.00
C ALA A 20 12.58 30.32 -29.67
N VAL A 21 13.71 29.81 -30.15
CA VAL A 21 13.86 28.41 -30.57
C VAL A 21 13.45 27.55 -29.40
N SER A 22 12.30 26.89 -29.54
CA SER A 22 11.80 25.88 -28.61
C SER A 22 12.73 24.66 -28.70
N THR A 23 13.78 24.64 -27.89
CA THR A 23 14.53 23.42 -27.64
C THR A 23 13.69 22.57 -26.70
N LEU A 24 13.00 21.59 -27.29
CA LEU A 24 12.52 20.41 -26.59
C LEU A 24 13.74 19.67 -26.03
N VAL A 25 14.20 20.09 -24.85
CA VAL A 25 15.05 19.27 -24.02
C VAL A 25 14.12 18.28 -23.35
N SER A 26 13.92 17.14 -24.00
CA SER A 26 13.42 15.95 -23.34
C SER A 26 14.26 15.75 -22.08
N PRO A 27 13.68 15.60 -20.87
CA PRO A 27 14.46 15.03 -19.80
C PRO A 27 14.86 13.65 -20.29
N ALA A 28 16.16 13.45 -20.46
CA ALA A 28 16.71 12.12 -20.61
C ALA A 28 16.09 11.29 -19.48
N LEU A 29 15.30 10.28 -19.85
CA LEU A 29 14.90 9.24 -18.92
C LEU A 29 16.19 8.76 -18.25
N ALA A 30 16.28 8.99 -16.94
CA ALA A 30 17.34 8.42 -16.12
C ALA A 30 17.31 6.90 -16.34
N LYS A 31 18.22 6.42 -17.18
CA LYS A 31 18.68 5.04 -17.14
C LYS A 31 19.35 4.90 -15.77
N ASP A 32 18.77 4.05 -14.92
CA ASP A 32 19.27 3.56 -13.62
C ASP A 32 18.40 3.88 -12.38
N GLU A 33 17.16 4.34 -12.55
CA GLU A 33 16.16 4.18 -11.49
C GLU A 33 15.52 2.79 -11.56
N CYS A 34 16.22 1.77 -11.04
CA CYS A 34 15.55 0.56 -10.58
C CYS A 34 14.56 1.00 -9.49
N GLN A 35 13.28 1.13 -9.85
CA GLN A 35 12.20 1.28 -8.87
C GLN A 35 12.37 0.19 -7.80
N PRO A 36 12.46 0.52 -6.50
CA PRO A 36 12.69 -0.49 -5.48
C PRO A 36 11.56 -1.52 -5.52
N TYR A 37 11.92 -2.80 -5.64
CA TYR A 37 10.96 -3.89 -5.58
C TYR A 37 10.17 -3.77 -4.29
N SER A 38 8.85 -3.61 -4.39
CA SER A 38 8.01 -3.59 -3.21
C SER A 38 7.43 -4.96 -2.97
N TRP A 39 7.83 -5.56 -1.85
CA TRP A 39 7.08 -6.63 -1.22
C TRP A 39 5.69 -6.08 -0.88
N GLY A 40 4.64 -6.53 -1.59
CA GLY A 40 3.33 -5.91 -1.40
C GLY A 40 2.17 -6.44 -2.23
N ASP A 41 2.33 -7.52 -2.99
CA ASP A 41 1.14 -8.22 -3.46
C ASP A 41 0.51 -8.98 -2.27
N PRO A 42 -0.72 -8.66 -1.84
CA PRO A 42 -1.39 -9.32 -0.73
C PRO A 42 -1.61 -10.82 -0.94
N THR A 43 -1.49 -11.35 -2.16
CA THR A 43 -1.53 -12.80 -2.43
C THR A 43 -0.29 -13.53 -1.89
N HIS A 44 0.84 -12.84 -1.69
CA HIS A 44 2.11 -13.43 -1.25
C HIS A 44 2.33 -13.36 0.27
N GLY A 45 1.51 -12.59 1.01
CA GLY A 45 1.63 -12.43 2.46
C GLY A 45 1.40 -13.71 3.28
N PHE A 46 0.59 -14.64 2.76
CA PHE A 46 0.36 -15.94 3.40
C PHE A 46 1.54 -16.92 3.22
N ALA A 47 2.37 -16.74 2.18
CA ALA A 47 3.51 -17.62 1.92
C ALA A 47 4.67 -17.42 2.91
N LEU A 48 4.82 -16.24 3.53
CA LEU A 48 5.90 -15.97 4.49
C LEU A 48 5.79 -16.77 5.80
N LYS A 49 4.56 -17.10 6.25
CA LYS A 49 4.38 -17.95 7.44
C LYS A 49 4.77 -19.41 7.19
N MET A 50 4.84 -19.85 5.93
CA MET A 50 5.28 -21.19 5.54
C MET A 50 6.76 -21.23 5.13
N ALA A 51 7.34 -20.11 4.67
CA ALA A 51 8.75 -20.04 4.23
C ALA A 51 9.77 -20.11 5.39
N ASN A 52 9.40 -19.68 6.60
CA ASN A 52 10.30 -19.76 7.77
C ASN A 52 10.56 -21.19 8.28
N LYS A 53 9.91 -22.21 7.68
CA LYS A 53 10.18 -23.62 7.99
C LYS A 53 10.93 -24.36 6.87
N ALA A 54 11.11 -23.74 5.69
CA ALA A 54 11.71 -24.39 4.52
C ALA A 54 13.13 -23.89 4.18
N ALA A 55 13.73 -22.99 4.98
CA ALA A 55 15.10 -22.52 4.76
C ALA A 55 16.18 -23.52 5.23
N ALA A 56 15.94 -24.81 5.01
CA ALA A 56 16.84 -25.90 5.34
C ALA A 56 16.74 -26.98 4.26
N ASP A 57 17.06 -26.63 3.02
CA ASP A 57 17.73 -27.50 2.06
C ASP A 57 17.82 -26.75 0.73
N ASP A 58 19.05 -26.39 0.33
CA ASP A 58 19.61 -26.59 -1.02
C ASP A 58 20.89 -25.75 -1.22
N GLY A 59 22.04 -26.42 -1.10
CA GLY A 59 23.27 -26.12 -1.85
C GLY A 59 24.30 -25.18 -1.21
N ASP A 60 25.57 -25.61 -1.24
CA ASP A 60 26.82 -24.92 -0.88
C ASP A 60 27.14 -23.64 -1.72
N GLY A 61 26.13 -22.86 -2.11
CA GLY A 61 26.29 -21.58 -2.79
C GLY A 61 26.42 -20.42 -1.80
N ALA A 62 27.29 -19.46 -2.11
CA ALA A 62 27.23 -18.17 -1.43
C ALA A 62 25.82 -17.55 -1.64
N PRO A 63 25.23 -16.87 -0.64
CA PRO A 63 23.95 -16.19 -0.80
C PRO A 63 23.98 -15.25 -2.02
N PRO A 64 22.88 -15.17 -2.81
CA PRO A 64 22.80 -14.25 -3.94
C PRO A 64 23.14 -12.82 -3.52
N LYS A 65 23.83 -12.09 -4.40
CA LYS A 65 24.12 -10.67 -4.18
C LYS A 65 22.95 -9.82 -4.64
N ALA A 66 22.86 -8.59 -4.13
CA ALA A 66 21.85 -7.63 -4.56
C ALA A 66 21.88 -7.46 -6.10
N GLY A 67 20.72 -7.57 -6.73
CA GLY A 67 20.54 -7.53 -8.18
C GLY A 67 20.65 -8.88 -8.89
N GLU A 68 21.11 -9.94 -8.22
CA GLU A 68 21.12 -11.29 -8.77
C GLU A 68 19.75 -11.98 -8.61
N VAL A 69 19.46 -12.97 -9.45
CA VAL A 69 18.24 -13.78 -9.30
C VAL A 69 18.41 -14.71 -8.10
N ASN A 70 17.59 -14.54 -7.07
CA ASN A 70 17.40 -15.51 -6.00
C ASN A 70 16.31 -16.50 -6.42
N CYS A 71 16.72 -17.57 -7.11
CA CYS A 71 15.80 -18.61 -7.57
C CYS A 71 15.51 -19.62 -6.47
N ARG A 72 14.25 -19.79 -6.12
CA ARG A 72 13.77 -20.72 -5.08
C ARG A 72 13.25 -22.03 -5.66
N GLN A 73 12.75 -22.00 -6.88
CA GLN A 73 12.25 -23.18 -7.57
C GLN A 73 12.51 -23.06 -9.06
N GLN A 74 12.94 -24.18 -9.64
CA GLN A 74 13.15 -24.32 -11.07
C GLN A 74 12.15 -25.31 -11.66
N SER A 75 11.73 -25.07 -12.90
CA SER A 75 11.00 -26.04 -13.73
C SER A 75 11.79 -26.31 -15.00
N THR A 76 11.67 -27.53 -15.53
CA THR A 76 12.33 -27.93 -16.78
C THR A 76 11.36 -27.71 -17.94
N SER A 77 11.80 -26.98 -18.96
CA SER A 77 11.01 -26.78 -20.18
C SER A 77 10.73 -28.11 -20.91
N PRO A 78 9.61 -28.21 -21.65
CA PRO A 78 9.30 -29.40 -22.43
C PRO A 78 10.36 -29.72 -23.50
N SER A 79 10.30 -30.91 -24.07
CA SER A 79 11.20 -31.33 -25.16
C SER A 79 10.91 -30.65 -26.50
N SER A 80 9.70 -30.10 -26.67
CA SER A 80 9.31 -29.26 -27.79
C SER A 80 8.94 -27.88 -27.25
N VAL A 81 9.60 -26.84 -27.75
CA VAL A 81 9.40 -25.47 -27.29
C VAL A 81 9.06 -24.56 -28.47
N ASN A 82 8.32 -23.50 -28.18
CA ASN A 82 8.02 -22.42 -29.12
C ASN A 82 7.88 -21.10 -28.33
N TYR A 83 7.52 -20.01 -29.01
CA TYR A 83 7.43 -18.69 -28.38
C TYR A 83 6.35 -18.58 -27.28
N TYR A 84 5.38 -19.50 -27.23
CA TYR A 84 4.39 -19.58 -26.15
C TYR A 84 4.91 -20.28 -24.90
N THR A 85 5.98 -21.06 -24.98
CA THR A 85 6.45 -21.90 -23.87
C THR A 85 6.77 -21.10 -22.61
N CYS A 86 7.30 -19.88 -22.72
CA CYS A 86 7.52 -19.02 -21.56
C CYS A 86 6.21 -18.65 -20.84
N THR A 87 5.13 -18.43 -21.60
CA THR A 87 3.81 -18.10 -21.03
C THR A 87 3.19 -19.36 -20.42
N GLU A 88 3.26 -20.50 -21.12
CA GLU A 88 2.76 -21.78 -20.60
C GLU A 88 3.45 -22.17 -19.28
N MET A 89 4.78 -22.02 -19.21
CA MET A 89 5.54 -22.26 -17.97
C MET A 89 5.25 -21.22 -16.88
N ALA A 90 4.91 -19.98 -17.24
CA ALA A 90 4.53 -18.97 -16.26
C ALA A 90 3.15 -19.28 -15.66
N ASP A 91 2.19 -19.59 -16.53
CA ASP A 91 0.80 -19.94 -16.16
C ASP A 91 0.75 -21.22 -15.32
N GLU A 92 1.56 -22.24 -15.64
CA GLU A 92 1.64 -23.49 -14.86
C GLU A 92 2.09 -23.24 -13.39
N HIS A 93 2.84 -22.17 -13.15
CA HIS A 93 3.39 -21.82 -11.84
C HIS A 93 2.72 -20.57 -11.22
N ASP A 94 1.55 -20.18 -11.74
CA ASP A 94 0.75 -19.05 -11.25
C ASP A 94 1.54 -17.72 -11.18
N ILE A 95 2.48 -17.49 -12.11
CA ILE A 95 3.20 -16.23 -12.24
C ILE A 95 2.92 -15.57 -13.60
N SER A 96 3.04 -14.24 -13.67
CA SER A 96 2.94 -13.55 -14.95
C SER A 96 4.16 -13.82 -15.83
N VAL A 97 3.97 -13.78 -17.16
CA VAL A 97 5.08 -13.93 -18.10
C VAL A 97 6.13 -12.82 -17.92
N GLU A 98 5.73 -11.61 -17.50
CA GLU A 98 6.67 -10.55 -17.13
C GLU A 98 7.53 -10.95 -15.93
N THR A 99 6.94 -11.54 -14.88
CA THR A 99 7.69 -12.08 -13.74
C THR A 99 8.64 -13.19 -14.19
N PHE A 100 8.20 -14.09 -15.07
CA PHE A 100 9.05 -15.16 -15.61
C PHE A 100 10.30 -14.58 -16.30
N PHE A 101 10.17 -13.53 -17.11
CA PHE A 101 11.32 -12.87 -17.72
C PHE A 101 12.20 -12.12 -16.72
N VAL A 102 11.62 -11.52 -15.67
CA VAL A 102 12.39 -10.86 -14.61
C VAL A 102 13.29 -11.86 -13.89
N ILE A 103 12.78 -13.05 -13.55
CA ILE A 103 13.55 -14.10 -12.85
C ILE A 103 14.39 -14.98 -13.79
N ASN A 104 14.31 -14.75 -15.11
CA ASN A 104 15.17 -15.38 -16.12
C ASN A 104 15.75 -14.32 -17.08
N PRO A 105 16.55 -13.36 -16.59
CA PRO A 105 16.91 -12.14 -17.33
C PRO A 105 17.81 -12.36 -18.56
N LYS A 106 18.36 -13.58 -18.72
CA LYS A 106 19.13 -13.96 -19.92
C LYS A 106 18.23 -14.34 -21.10
N LEU A 107 16.96 -14.66 -20.84
CA LEU A 107 15.99 -15.02 -21.86
C LEU A 107 15.46 -13.77 -22.54
N LYS A 108 15.28 -13.81 -23.86
CA LYS A 108 14.66 -12.70 -24.58
C LYS A 108 13.19 -12.59 -24.22
N LYS A 109 12.69 -11.35 -24.16
CA LYS A 109 11.28 -11.04 -23.86
C LYS A 109 10.29 -11.57 -24.91
N ASP A 110 10.77 -11.94 -26.10
CA ASP A 110 9.98 -12.59 -27.14
C ASP A 110 9.99 -14.13 -27.06
N CYS A 111 10.64 -14.69 -26.02
CA CYS A 111 10.80 -16.12 -25.80
C CYS A 111 11.49 -16.87 -26.95
N SER A 112 12.12 -16.18 -27.91
CA SER A 112 12.65 -16.80 -29.13
C SER A 112 13.88 -17.69 -28.89
N ASP A 113 14.53 -17.56 -27.74
CA ASP A 113 15.75 -18.27 -27.36
C ASP A 113 15.54 -19.31 -26.25
N ILE A 114 14.29 -19.64 -25.91
CA ILE A 114 13.98 -20.74 -24.98
C ILE A 114 14.52 -22.07 -25.53
N GLN A 115 15.13 -22.85 -24.65
CA GLN A 115 15.75 -24.14 -24.98
C GLN A 115 14.89 -25.28 -24.44
N PRO A 116 14.75 -26.39 -25.17
CA PRO A 116 14.05 -27.57 -24.68
C PRO A 116 14.83 -28.26 -23.55
N ASN A 117 14.13 -28.99 -22.67
CA ASN A 117 14.70 -29.75 -21.54
C ASN A 117 15.67 -28.94 -20.66
N THR A 118 15.43 -27.63 -20.53
CA THR A 118 16.31 -26.68 -19.84
C THR A 118 15.62 -26.15 -18.60
N LYS A 119 16.36 -26.02 -17.49
CA LYS A 119 15.82 -25.49 -16.23
C LYS A 119 15.70 -23.97 -16.28
N TYR A 120 14.52 -23.46 -15.95
CA TYR A 120 14.21 -22.05 -15.80
C TYR A 120 13.65 -21.77 -14.41
N CYS A 121 13.91 -20.58 -13.88
CA CYS A 121 13.35 -20.17 -12.60
C CYS A 121 11.85 -19.92 -12.75
N VAL A 122 11.04 -20.54 -11.90
CA VAL A 122 9.57 -20.39 -11.87
C VAL A 122 9.07 -19.85 -10.55
N ASN A 123 9.93 -19.82 -9.53
CA ASN A 123 9.67 -19.12 -8.29
C ASN A 123 10.98 -18.49 -7.82
N GLY A 124 10.99 -17.18 -7.66
CA GLY A 124 12.17 -16.43 -7.29
C GLY A 124 11.90 -14.94 -7.35
N PHE A 125 12.95 -14.17 -7.10
CA PHE A 125 12.91 -12.71 -7.15
C PHE A 125 14.31 -12.18 -7.39
N ILE A 126 14.41 -10.91 -7.79
CA ILE A 126 15.69 -10.22 -7.81
C ILE A 126 16.07 -9.89 -6.37
N GLU A 127 17.22 -10.39 -5.93
CA GLU A 127 17.69 -10.21 -4.56
C GLU A 127 17.82 -8.70 -4.26
N PRO A 128 17.09 -8.18 -3.26
CA PRO A 128 17.18 -6.76 -2.93
C PRO A 128 18.49 -6.46 -2.19
N LEU A 129 18.86 -5.19 -2.13
CA LEU A 129 19.91 -4.75 -1.23
C LEU A 129 19.45 -4.96 0.22
N ARG A 130 20.08 -5.90 0.93
CA ARG A 130 19.77 -6.18 2.34
C ARG A 130 20.53 -5.23 3.26
N ALA A 131 19.84 -4.72 4.27
CA ALA A 131 20.38 -3.85 5.32
C ALA A 131 21.15 -4.64 6.39
N TYR A 132 22.19 -5.38 6.01
CA TYR A 132 22.99 -6.16 6.98
C TYR A 132 23.74 -5.31 8.00
N ASP A 133 24.01 -4.04 7.66
CA ASP A 133 24.58 -3.03 8.57
C ASP A 133 23.51 -2.36 9.45
N GLY A 134 22.24 -2.78 9.31
CA GLY A 134 21.10 -2.26 10.05
C GLY A 134 20.57 -0.93 9.55
N LYS A 135 21.02 -0.39 8.41
CA LYS A 135 20.54 0.87 7.84
C LYS A 135 19.66 0.63 6.62
N CYS A 136 18.47 1.24 6.59
CA CYS A 136 17.42 0.88 5.64
C CYS A 136 16.70 2.08 5.01
N GLY A 137 15.84 1.82 4.04
CA GLY A 137 14.97 2.83 3.44
C GLY A 137 15.69 3.83 2.52
N PRO A 138 15.01 4.91 2.10
CA PRO A 138 15.48 5.81 1.04
C PRO A 138 16.85 6.43 1.27
N PRO A 139 17.21 6.87 2.50
CA PRO A 139 18.55 7.42 2.75
C PRO A 139 19.69 6.42 2.57
N ASN A 140 19.40 5.11 2.57
CA ASN A 140 20.38 4.03 2.53
C ASN A 140 20.20 3.17 1.27
N ASN A 141 20.03 3.83 0.12
CA ASN A 141 19.85 3.19 -1.20
C ASN A 141 18.67 2.20 -1.24
N ASN A 142 17.59 2.49 -0.50
CA ASN A 142 16.43 1.62 -0.34
C ASN A 142 16.78 0.20 0.15
N ALA A 143 17.85 0.05 0.93
CA ALA A 143 18.17 -1.22 1.56
C ALA A 143 16.99 -1.70 2.44
N THR A 144 16.67 -3.00 2.35
CA THR A 144 15.55 -3.61 3.07
C THR A 144 16.01 -4.37 4.31
N CYS A 145 15.24 -4.23 5.39
CA CYS A 145 15.41 -5.00 6.61
C CYS A 145 14.84 -6.43 6.50
N LEU A 146 13.93 -6.65 5.57
CA LEU A 146 13.32 -7.97 5.34
C LEU A 146 14.43 -9.00 5.09
N GLY A 147 14.33 -10.18 5.71
CA GLY A 147 15.32 -11.25 5.57
C GLY A 147 16.64 -11.04 6.33
N THR A 148 16.79 -9.99 7.14
CA THR A 148 17.94 -9.82 8.05
C THR A 148 17.61 -10.33 9.47
N GLN A 149 18.36 -9.97 10.51
CA GLN A 149 17.98 -10.31 11.89
C GLN A 149 16.78 -9.49 12.39
N LYS A 150 16.62 -8.26 11.89
CA LYS A 150 15.58 -7.32 12.30
C LYS A 150 14.77 -6.92 11.09
N GLN A 151 13.46 -7.13 11.13
CA GLN A 151 12.65 -7.26 9.92
C GLN A 151 11.94 -5.98 9.47
N CYS A 152 11.91 -4.93 10.29
CA CYS A 152 11.15 -3.70 10.04
C CYS A 152 12.10 -2.52 9.86
N CYS A 153 11.87 -1.72 8.82
CA CYS A 153 12.58 -0.47 8.64
C CYS A 153 11.80 0.67 9.32
N ASN A 154 12.37 1.25 10.37
CA ASN A 154 11.76 2.37 11.08
C ASN A 154 11.92 3.67 10.25
N SER A 155 10.84 4.33 9.87
CA SER A 155 10.85 5.54 9.04
C SER A 155 11.42 6.78 9.72
N GLN A 156 11.52 6.78 11.05
CA GLN A 156 12.06 7.92 11.80
C GLN A 156 13.58 7.88 11.88
N THR A 157 14.14 6.68 12.08
CA THR A 157 15.58 6.48 12.28
C THR A 157 16.27 5.91 11.05
N PHE A 158 15.51 5.33 10.12
CA PHE A 158 16.01 4.56 8.97
C PHE A 158 16.98 3.46 9.37
N THR A 159 16.64 2.78 10.47
CA THR A 159 17.37 1.62 10.99
C THR A 159 16.46 0.41 11.12
N CYS A 160 17.04 -0.79 11.01
CA CYS A 160 16.32 -2.04 11.19
C CYS A 160 15.98 -2.29 12.66
N GLY A 161 14.72 -2.65 12.88
CA GLY A 161 14.11 -2.97 14.15
C GLY A 161 13.20 -4.19 14.04
N ASP A 162 12.81 -4.74 15.18
CA ASP A 162 11.95 -5.91 15.32
C ASP A 162 10.88 -5.72 16.40
N ASN A 163 10.83 -4.55 17.05
CA ASN A 163 9.78 -4.23 17.99
C ASN A 163 8.50 -3.85 17.23
N TYR A 164 7.42 -4.60 17.46
CA TYR A 164 6.17 -4.39 16.73
C TYR A 164 5.42 -3.10 17.10
N GLU A 165 5.65 -2.57 18.30
CA GLU A 165 5.01 -1.35 18.80
C GLU A 165 5.80 -0.09 18.43
N VAL A 166 7.09 -0.23 18.14
CA VAL A 166 7.99 0.89 17.83
C VAL A 166 8.38 0.88 16.36
N ASP A 167 8.97 -0.20 15.86
CA ASP A 167 9.57 -0.25 14.53
C ASP A 167 8.58 -0.70 13.45
N CYS A 168 7.76 -1.70 13.76
CA CYS A 168 6.78 -2.24 12.81
C CYS A 168 5.41 -1.59 12.90
N ALA A 169 5.25 -0.58 13.76
CA ALA A 169 3.96 0.03 14.02
C ALA A 169 3.42 0.77 12.78
N PRO A 170 2.09 0.75 12.54
CA PRO A 170 1.46 1.55 11.50
C PRO A 170 1.84 3.04 11.61
N GLY A 171 2.29 3.61 10.49
CA GLY A 171 2.74 5.00 10.40
C GLY A 171 4.17 5.26 10.91
N ILE A 172 4.86 4.22 11.38
CA ILE A 172 6.30 4.24 11.68
C ILE A 172 7.08 3.31 10.74
N CYS A 173 6.54 2.14 10.43
CA CYS A 173 7.23 1.21 9.57
C CYS A 173 7.23 1.68 8.11
N TRP A 174 8.42 1.89 7.53
CA TRP A 174 8.58 2.27 6.12
C TRP A 174 8.41 1.07 5.19
N GLU A 175 9.04 -0.06 5.53
CA GLU A 175 9.00 -1.33 4.79
C GLU A 175 9.44 -2.49 5.69
N GLY A 176 9.38 -3.71 5.17
CA GLY A 176 9.83 -4.91 5.87
C GLY A 176 8.69 -5.92 6.03
N VAL A 177 8.58 -6.55 7.20
CA VAL A 177 7.46 -7.46 7.55
C VAL A 177 6.16 -6.71 7.91
N CYS A 178 6.00 -5.49 7.44
CA CYS A 178 4.87 -4.61 7.72
C CYS A 178 4.27 -4.10 6.39
N PRO A 179 3.01 -3.60 6.41
CA PRO A 179 2.40 -2.99 5.22
C PRO A 179 3.16 -1.76 4.67
N GLY A 180 4.01 -1.16 5.50
CA GLY A 180 4.93 -0.08 5.12
C GLY A 180 4.24 1.23 4.76
N ASP A 181 5.04 2.15 4.23
CA ASP A 181 4.60 3.48 3.81
C ASP A 181 3.56 3.43 2.69
N LYS A 182 3.55 2.37 1.87
CA LYS A 182 2.55 2.17 0.82
C LYS A 182 1.12 2.07 1.35
N THR A 183 0.96 1.59 2.58
CA THR A 183 -0.34 1.41 3.21
C THR A 183 -0.60 2.47 4.27
N TRP A 184 0.38 2.72 5.14
CA TRP A 184 0.26 3.63 6.26
C TRP A 184 1.21 4.79 6.11
N SER A 185 0.70 6.01 6.15
CA SER A 185 1.47 7.23 6.03
C SER A 185 2.60 7.30 7.05
N THR A 186 3.84 7.47 6.58
CA THR A 186 5.00 7.74 7.44
C THR A 186 5.46 9.20 7.40
N ASP A 187 4.80 10.03 6.60
CA ASP A 187 5.11 11.46 6.39
C ASP A 187 3.93 12.41 6.69
N GLY A 188 2.80 11.86 7.16
CA GLY A 188 1.58 12.59 7.47
C GLY A 188 0.72 12.96 6.26
N THR A 189 1.03 12.48 5.07
CA THR A 189 0.17 12.64 3.87
C THR A 189 -0.60 11.38 3.55
N CYS A 190 -1.81 11.53 2.98
CA CYS A 190 -2.77 10.42 2.88
C CYS A 190 -3.79 10.59 1.75
N GLY A 191 -4.56 9.52 1.53
CA GLY A 191 -5.73 9.52 0.63
C GLY A 191 -5.37 9.45 -0.85
N ALA A 192 -6.37 9.69 -1.71
CA ALA A 192 -6.26 9.44 -3.15
C ALA A 192 -5.14 10.25 -3.83
N GLN A 193 -4.80 11.40 -3.26
CA GLN A 193 -3.71 12.27 -3.71
C GLN A 193 -2.33 11.66 -3.46
N HIS A 194 -2.23 10.71 -2.53
CA HIS A 194 -0.98 10.14 -2.04
C HIS A 194 -1.04 8.61 -2.04
N GLY A 195 -1.52 8.01 -3.12
CA GLY A 195 -1.50 6.55 -3.30
C GLY A 195 -2.45 5.80 -2.37
N ASN A 196 -3.51 6.45 -1.89
CA ASN A 196 -4.49 5.91 -0.92
C ASN A 196 -3.88 5.52 0.44
N ARG A 197 -2.72 6.09 0.80
CA ARG A 197 -2.10 5.91 2.12
C ARG A 197 -3.09 6.27 3.24
N GLN A 198 -3.15 5.44 4.27
CA GLN A 198 -4.01 5.59 5.43
C GLN A 198 -3.26 6.24 6.59
N CYS A 199 -3.99 6.86 7.52
CA CYS A 199 -3.41 7.51 8.69
C CYS A 199 -3.39 6.57 9.90
N ALA A 200 -2.29 6.54 10.64
CA ALA A 200 -2.20 5.82 11.90
C ALA A 200 -1.13 6.40 12.85
N GLY A 201 -1.21 5.98 14.11
CA GLY A 201 -0.22 6.30 15.13
C GLY A 201 -0.11 7.81 15.37
N LYS A 202 1.12 8.32 15.38
CA LYS A 202 1.40 9.75 15.63
C LYS A 202 0.79 10.70 14.59
N TRP A 203 0.41 10.17 13.43
CA TRP A 203 -0.18 10.96 12.35
C TRP A 203 -1.68 11.18 12.54
N GLY A 204 -2.31 10.47 13.48
CA GLY A 204 -3.75 10.51 13.69
C GLY A 204 -4.49 9.47 12.86
N ASP A 205 -5.82 9.51 12.96
CA ASP A 205 -6.74 8.48 12.50
C ASP A 205 -7.67 8.94 11.36
N CYS A 206 -7.55 10.20 10.93
CA CYS A 206 -8.34 10.79 9.86
C CYS A 206 -7.44 11.34 8.77
N CYS A 207 -7.85 11.10 7.52
CA CYS A 207 -7.26 11.73 6.37
C CYS A 207 -8.15 12.87 5.90
N SER A 208 -7.60 14.08 5.86
CA SER A 208 -8.35 15.24 5.38
C SER A 208 -8.52 15.23 3.85
N LEU A 209 -9.48 16.00 3.33
CA LEU A 209 -9.65 16.24 1.89
C LEU A 209 -8.40 16.89 1.28
N GLY A 210 -7.62 17.62 2.08
CA GLY A 210 -6.32 18.17 1.71
C GLY A 210 -5.18 17.14 1.69
N GLY A 211 -5.46 15.85 1.94
CA GLY A 211 -4.46 14.78 1.91
C GLY A 211 -3.51 14.81 3.09
N LYS A 212 -3.96 15.28 4.26
CA LYS A 212 -3.16 15.34 5.51
C LYS A 212 -3.78 14.48 6.60
N CYS A 213 -2.92 13.73 7.28
CA CYS A 213 -3.30 12.98 8.46
C CYS A 213 -3.43 13.90 9.68
N GLY A 214 -4.42 13.62 10.51
CA GLY A 214 -4.56 14.22 11.83
C GLY A 214 -5.73 13.65 12.60
N THR A 215 -6.03 14.29 13.72
CA THR A 215 -7.13 13.94 14.62
C THR A 215 -7.90 15.22 14.98
N GLY A 216 -9.16 15.08 15.39
CA GLY A 216 -10.02 16.20 15.76
C GLY A 216 -10.84 16.74 14.60
N ALA A 217 -11.77 17.65 14.89
CA ALA A 217 -12.79 18.10 13.94
C ALA A 217 -12.20 18.73 12.65
N GLU A 218 -11.00 19.30 12.71
CA GLU A 218 -10.35 19.86 11.52
C GLU A 218 -9.95 18.79 10.50
N PHE A 219 -9.60 17.58 10.93
CA PHE A 219 -9.21 16.47 10.05
C PHE A 219 -10.35 15.49 9.84
N CYS A 220 -11.06 15.18 10.93
CA CYS A 220 -12.14 14.22 10.99
C CYS A 220 -13.50 14.84 10.69
N GLY A 221 -13.60 16.14 10.46
CA GLY A 221 -14.89 16.81 10.22
C GLY A 221 -15.59 16.32 8.97
N LYS A 222 -16.93 16.34 8.99
CA LYS A 222 -17.79 15.89 7.89
C LYS A 222 -17.38 16.44 6.52
N ASP A 223 -17.06 17.73 6.47
CA ASP A 223 -16.78 18.44 5.23
C ASP A 223 -15.29 18.46 4.87
N ASN A 224 -14.43 17.84 5.69
CA ASN A 224 -12.99 17.85 5.47
C ASN A 224 -12.32 16.47 5.61
N CYS A 225 -13.06 15.39 5.86
CA CYS A 225 -12.49 14.05 6.02
C CYS A 225 -12.83 13.15 4.84
N GLN A 226 -11.82 12.56 4.19
CA GLN A 226 -12.02 11.60 3.08
C GLN A 226 -11.96 10.14 3.52
N SER A 227 -11.14 9.81 4.52
CA SER A 227 -10.98 8.44 4.99
C SER A 227 -10.49 8.38 6.44
N GLY A 228 -10.56 7.19 7.04
CA GLY A 228 -10.27 6.99 8.45
C GLY A 228 -11.49 7.22 9.34
N ASN A 229 -11.28 7.78 10.53
CA ASN A 229 -12.32 7.96 11.55
C ASN A 229 -13.15 9.25 11.33
N CYS A 230 -13.66 9.44 10.12
CA CYS A 230 -14.45 10.61 9.78
C CYS A 230 -15.72 10.71 10.62
N THR A 231 -16.00 11.92 11.09
CA THR A 231 -17.26 12.29 11.74
C THR A 231 -18.36 12.19 10.69
N LYS A 232 -19.09 11.08 10.74
CA LYS A 232 -20.34 10.97 9.98
C LYS A 232 -21.37 11.85 10.70
N PRO A 233 -22.25 12.58 9.99
CA PRO A 233 -23.37 13.22 10.65
C PRO A 233 -24.10 12.16 11.47
N ASP A 234 -24.34 12.47 12.74
CA ASP A 234 -25.24 11.69 13.58
C ASP A 234 -26.52 11.48 12.76
N PRO A 235 -27.01 10.25 12.56
CA PRO A 235 -28.37 10.02 12.07
C PRO A 235 -29.37 10.46 13.16
N GLY A 236 -29.33 11.74 13.52
CA GLY A 236 -30.24 12.41 14.41
C GLY A 236 -31.50 12.78 13.65
N THR A 237 -32.59 12.09 13.99
CA THR A 237 -33.97 12.59 13.90
C THR A 237 -34.47 13.03 12.51
N GLY A 238 -34.28 12.20 11.46
CA GLY A 238 -35.05 12.39 10.23
C GLY A 238 -34.64 11.60 8.99
N GLY A 239 -33.41 11.09 8.93
CA GLY A 239 -32.95 10.22 7.85
C GLY A 239 -32.89 8.76 8.32
N GLY A 240 -33.54 7.84 7.61
CA GLY A 240 -33.58 6.42 7.97
C GLY A 240 -32.18 5.86 8.22
N ARG A 241 -31.99 5.24 9.39
CA ARG A 241 -30.74 4.53 9.74
C ARG A 241 -30.47 3.44 8.70
N PRO A 242 -29.21 3.22 8.29
CA PRO A 242 -28.91 2.17 7.33
C PRO A 242 -29.42 0.83 7.88
N PRO A 243 -30.12 0.03 7.06
CA PRO A 243 -30.57 -1.27 7.49
C PRO A 243 -29.37 -2.10 7.95
N TRP A 244 -29.61 -3.08 8.84
CA TRP A 244 -28.58 -4.01 9.35
C TRP A 244 -27.74 -4.68 8.24
N LEU A 245 -28.24 -4.69 7.00
CA LEU A 245 -27.52 -5.20 5.84
C LEU A 245 -26.30 -4.33 5.45
N THR A 246 -26.38 -3.01 5.65
CA THR A 246 -25.37 -2.03 5.24
C THR A 246 -24.85 -1.17 6.39
N GLY A 247 -24.92 -1.68 7.62
CA GLY A 247 -24.63 -0.93 8.84
C GLY A 247 -23.28 -0.22 8.87
N ASN A 248 -23.19 0.81 9.72
CA ASN A 248 -22.07 1.77 9.77
C ASN A 248 -21.03 1.49 10.87
N SER A 249 -21.18 0.42 11.65
CA SER A 249 -20.19 -0.01 12.64
C SER A 249 -18.84 -0.37 11.99
N THR A 250 -17.73 0.08 12.58
CA THR A 250 -16.35 -0.17 12.13
C THR A 250 -15.54 -1.01 13.11
N ASP A 251 -16.07 -1.26 14.30
CA ASP A 251 -15.37 -1.91 15.42
C ASP A 251 -16.23 -2.98 16.12
N GLY A 252 -17.41 -3.29 15.56
CA GLY A 252 -18.38 -4.23 16.13
C GLY A 252 -19.18 -3.68 17.31
N THR A 253 -19.10 -2.38 17.62
CA THR A 253 -20.00 -1.71 18.57
C THR A 253 -21.25 -1.19 17.87
N CYS A 254 -22.37 -1.11 18.60
CA CYS A 254 -23.67 -0.67 18.09
C CYS A 254 -24.48 0.08 19.14
N GLY A 255 -25.45 0.87 18.68
CA GLY A 255 -26.33 1.66 19.55
C GLY A 255 -25.65 2.85 20.20
N GLY A 256 -26.24 3.33 21.30
CA GLY A 256 -25.76 4.47 22.07
C GLY A 256 -25.82 5.81 21.33
N PRO A 257 -25.17 6.85 21.87
CA PRO A 257 -25.16 8.21 21.29
C PRO A 257 -24.58 8.28 19.88
N LYS A 258 -23.75 7.31 19.48
CA LYS A 258 -23.15 7.23 18.14
C LYS A 258 -24.09 6.63 17.10
N ALA A 259 -25.23 6.08 17.54
CA ALA A 259 -26.25 5.48 16.70
C ALA A 259 -25.73 4.43 15.69
N TYR A 260 -24.74 3.64 16.09
CA TYR A 260 -24.14 2.62 15.22
C TYR A 260 -25.10 1.46 14.97
N THR A 261 -25.15 1.02 13.72
CA THR A 261 -25.90 -0.12 13.22
C THR A 261 -24.93 -1.21 12.82
N CYS A 262 -25.30 -2.45 13.12
CA CYS A 262 -24.42 -3.58 12.85
C CYS A 262 -24.30 -3.85 11.34
N LYS A 263 -23.07 -4.08 10.89
CA LYS A 263 -22.73 -4.50 9.53
C LYS A 263 -22.65 -6.02 9.50
N VAL A 264 -22.97 -6.66 8.36
CA VAL A 264 -22.95 -8.12 8.20
C VAL A 264 -21.70 -8.81 8.74
N ILE A 265 -20.53 -8.16 8.66
CA ILE A 265 -19.25 -8.70 9.15
C ILE A 265 -19.17 -8.83 10.69
N TYR A 266 -19.97 -8.07 11.43
CA TYR A 266 -20.03 -8.12 12.90
C TYR A 266 -21.30 -8.79 13.41
N GLY A 267 -22.16 -9.27 12.51
CA GLY A 267 -23.48 -9.78 12.81
C GLY A 267 -24.59 -8.74 12.63
N ASN A 268 -25.84 -9.18 12.74
CA ASN A 268 -27.01 -8.40 12.35
C ASN A 268 -27.84 -7.88 13.54
N CYS A 269 -27.53 -8.31 14.76
CA CYS A 269 -28.23 -7.96 15.98
C CYS A 269 -27.37 -7.03 16.82
N CYS A 270 -28.00 -6.02 17.43
CA CYS A 270 -27.33 -5.14 18.39
C CYS A 270 -27.75 -5.55 19.80
N ASN A 271 -26.87 -6.22 20.55
CA ASN A 271 -27.25 -6.77 21.84
C ASN A 271 -27.36 -5.69 22.94
N LYS A 272 -27.82 -6.09 24.13
CA LYS A 272 -28.03 -5.19 25.29
C LYS A 272 -26.76 -4.46 25.76
N ASN A 273 -25.58 -4.98 25.40
CA ASN A 273 -24.29 -4.40 25.77
C ASN A 273 -23.71 -3.49 24.68
N GLY A 274 -24.48 -3.18 23.62
CA GLY A 274 -24.01 -2.34 22.52
C GLY A 274 -22.96 -3.04 21.65
N ARG A 275 -23.07 -4.36 21.49
CA ARG A 275 -22.18 -5.17 20.64
C ARG A 275 -22.98 -5.84 19.54
N CYS A 276 -22.38 -5.87 18.35
CA CYS A 276 -22.92 -6.60 17.21
C CYS A 276 -22.71 -8.11 17.38
N GLY A 277 -23.72 -8.88 17.01
CA GLY A 277 -23.68 -10.33 17.00
C GLY A 277 -24.80 -10.94 16.17
N SER A 278 -24.82 -12.27 16.10
CA SER A 278 -25.84 -13.03 15.36
C SER A 278 -26.38 -14.23 16.15
N LEU A 279 -25.94 -14.41 17.40
CA LEU A 279 -26.39 -15.53 18.22
C LEU A 279 -27.76 -15.23 18.85
N PRO A 280 -28.54 -16.25 19.25
CA PRO A 280 -29.82 -16.05 19.92
C PRO A 280 -29.73 -15.13 21.15
N GLN A 281 -28.62 -15.18 21.89
CA GLN A 281 -28.35 -14.28 23.02
C GLN A 281 -28.11 -12.81 22.63
N ASP A 282 -27.67 -12.55 21.38
CA ASP A 282 -27.47 -11.20 20.85
C ASP A 282 -28.75 -10.63 20.25
N CYS A 283 -29.58 -11.50 19.65
CA CYS A 283 -30.80 -11.16 18.94
C CYS A 283 -32.07 -11.24 19.79
N GLY A 284 -31.98 -11.90 20.95
CA GLY A 284 -33.07 -12.11 21.90
C GLY A 284 -33.26 -10.95 22.86
N ASP A 285 -33.48 -11.28 24.14
CA ASP A 285 -33.85 -10.31 25.16
C ASP A 285 -32.82 -9.19 25.34
N GLY A 286 -33.28 -7.95 25.20
CA GLY A 286 -32.46 -6.75 25.30
C GLY A 286 -31.72 -6.38 24.02
N CYS A 287 -31.97 -7.07 22.90
CA CYS A 287 -31.55 -6.58 21.59
C CYS A 287 -32.19 -5.21 21.29
N GLN A 288 -31.41 -4.29 20.71
CA GLN A 288 -31.81 -2.92 20.41
C GLN A 288 -32.35 -2.81 18.97
N PRO A 289 -33.68 -2.81 18.75
CA PRO A 289 -34.30 -2.95 17.42
C PRO A 289 -34.06 -1.75 16.50
N LEU A 290 -33.68 -0.64 17.10
CA LEU A 290 -33.31 0.60 16.44
C LEU A 290 -31.91 0.58 15.81
N PHE A 291 -31.10 -0.44 16.12
CA PHE A 291 -29.67 -0.55 15.76
C PHE A 291 -29.28 -1.93 15.20
N GLY A 292 -30.22 -2.88 15.17
CA GLY A 292 -30.03 -4.22 14.62
C GLY A 292 -31.35 -4.95 14.44
N LYS A 293 -31.30 -6.12 13.79
CA LYS A 293 -32.45 -7.00 13.58
C LYS A 293 -32.71 -7.83 14.84
N CYS A 294 -33.65 -7.39 15.66
CA CYS A 294 -34.04 -8.08 16.87
C CYS A 294 -35.20 -9.05 16.64
N GLY A 295 -35.18 -10.16 17.35
CA GLY A 295 -36.16 -11.22 17.26
C GLY A 295 -35.50 -12.58 17.45
N THR A 296 -36.27 -13.52 17.99
CA THR A 296 -35.89 -14.92 18.00
C THR A 296 -35.81 -15.36 16.54
N GLN A 297 -34.60 -15.63 16.03
CA GLN A 297 -34.47 -16.51 14.87
C GLN A 297 -34.97 -17.87 15.37
N SER A 298 -36.28 -18.12 15.26
CA SER A 298 -36.79 -19.48 15.35
C SER A 298 -36.13 -20.25 14.22
N LYS A 299 -35.43 -21.30 14.63
CA LYS A 299 -34.76 -22.35 13.85
C LYS A 299 -35.00 -22.36 12.35
#